data_AF-A0A7G9S289-F1
#
_entry.id   AF-A0A7G9S289-F1
#
_cell.length_a   1.000
_cell.length_b   1.000
_cell.length_c   1.000
_cell.angle_alpha   90.00
_cell.angle_beta   90.00
_cell.angle_gamma   90.00
#
_symmetry.space_group_name_H-M   'P 1'
#
loop_
_entity.id
_entity.type
_entity.pdbx_description
1 polymer ?
#
loop_
_entity_poly.entity_id
_entity_poly.type
_entity_poly.pdbx_seq_one_letter_code
_entity_poly.pdbx_strand_id
1 'polypeptide(L)'
;MTNEQAAEQKYWKTGISRIEPEHIYIRGYDLEQLIGLPFAATTFLQLRGRLPSPGEARVVDSILTSILDYGLEKAGTAAARFIVSSNPNMQAGLATAILGAGEHSVAPENAARFIQEQYSAFEESGSADMAEFAAGVVADASAKRYRIPGFGHPVFRGEDPRAQKLKRIAVEAGIWEGPAKLYEAIHAEFVKNPKVAHFPINDVGMLAALCVAMEFTPEEATALAVIGTLPGVAAHITEEITSGRLVRQVQRSEAKYDVPELDLQADMAAAGWDVDTTQSGS
;
A
#
# COMPACT_ATOMS: atom_id res chain seq x y z
N MET A 1 -12.26 -45.73 -6.68
CA MET A 1 -11.71 -44.38 -6.95
C MET A 1 -10.31 -44.36 -6.40
N THR A 2 -9.31 -43.99 -7.21
CA THR A 2 -7.92 -43.86 -6.76
C THR A 2 -7.77 -42.66 -5.81
N ASN A 3 -6.73 -42.65 -4.97
CA ASN A 3 -6.45 -41.50 -4.08
C ASN A 3 -6.30 -40.18 -4.85
N GLU A 4 -5.84 -40.22 -6.10
CA GLU A 4 -5.81 -39.06 -7.01
C GLU A 4 -7.21 -38.57 -7.39
N GLN A 5 -8.12 -39.48 -7.75
CA GLN A 5 -9.51 -39.13 -8.09
C GLN A 5 -10.27 -38.54 -6.89
N ALA A 6 -9.94 -38.95 -5.67
CA ALA A 6 -10.51 -38.40 -4.44
C ALA A 6 -9.88 -37.03 -4.06
N ALA A 7 -8.61 -36.79 -4.42
CA ALA A 7 -7.96 -35.49 -4.21
C ALA A 7 -8.50 -34.41 -5.16
N GLU A 8 -8.83 -34.76 -6.41
CA GLU A 8 -9.43 -33.84 -7.38
C GLU A 8 -10.81 -33.32 -6.98
N GLN A 9 -11.54 -34.08 -6.15
CA GLN A 9 -12.91 -33.75 -5.68
C GLN A 9 -12.94 -32.87 -4.42
N LYS A 10 -11.81 -32.48 -3.84
CA LYS A 10 -11.81 -31.63 -2.64
C LYS A 10 -12.23 -30.19 -2.96
N TYR A 11 -13.16 -29.65 -2.15
CA TYR A 11 -13.72 -28.30 -2.30
C TYR A 11 -12.67 -27.19 -2.13
N TRP A 12 -11.85 -27.28 -1.08
CA TRP A 12 -10.74 -26.36 -0.85
C TRP A 12 -9.44 -26.92 -1.41
N LYS A 13 -8.74 -26.13 -2.23
CA LYS A 13 -7.42 -26.44 -2.79
C LYS A 13 -6.47 -25.28 -2.51
N THR A 14 -5.24 -25.57 -2.10
CA THR A 14 -4.19 -24.56 -1.88
C THR A 14 -2.83 -25.14 -2.24
N GLY A 15 -1.99 -24.31 -2.87
CA GLY A 15 -0.57 -24.59 -3.12
C GLY A 15 0.37 -23.80 -2.21
N ILE A 16 -0.14 -23.25 -1.10
CA ILE A 16 0.59 -22.30 -0.25
C ILE A 16 1.30 -23.02 0.90
N SER A 17 0.56 -23.79 1.70
CA SER A 17 1.11 -24.47 2.86
C SER A 17 0.37 -25.76 3.16
N ARG A 18 1.08 -26.72 3.76
CA ARG A 18 0.52 -28.01 4.21
C ARG A 18 1.13 -28.39 5.55
N ILE A 19 0.30 -28.81 6.49
CA ILE A 19 0.74 -29.30 7.80
C ILE A 19 0.56 -30.82 7.82
N GLU A 20 1.59 -31.52 8.25
CA GLU A 20 1.65 -32.97 8.48
C GLU A 20 2.12 -33.22 9.93
N PRO A 21 1.98 -34.44 10.48
CA PRO A 21 2.31 -34.70 11.88
C PRO A 21 3.74 -34.32 12.30
N GLU A 22 4.71 -34.44 11.39
CA GLU A 22 6.13 -34.18 11.65
C GLU A 22 6.69 -32.99 10.84
N HIS A 23 5.95 -32.48 9.86
CA HIS A 23 6.45 -31.49 8.91
C HIS A 23 5.45 -30.37 8.64
N ILE A 24 5.94 -29.15 8.50
CA ILE A 24 5.16 -28.00 8.00
C ILE A 24 5.78 -27.58 6.68
N TYR A 25 5.04 -27.70 5.58
CA TYR A 25 5.50 -27.29 4.27
C TYR A 25 4.99 -25.90 3.91
N ILE A 26 5.88 -25.04 3.43
CA ILE A 26 5.59 -23.74 2.83
C ILE A 26 6.06 -23.77 1.38
N ARG A 27 5.13 -23.61 0.44
CA ARG A 27 5.40 -23.71 -1.02
C ARG A 27 6.20 -24.96 -1.41
N GLY A 28 5.98 -26.07 -0.69
CA GLY A 28 6.66 -27.35 -0.92
C GLY A 28 8.00 -27.54 -0.21
N TYR A 29 8.54 -26.51 0.45
CA TYR A 29 9.74 -26.62 1.29
C TYR A 29 9.35 -26.88 2.75
N ASP A 30 10.14 -27.67 3.46
CA ASP A 30 9.98 -27.79 4.91
C ASP A 30 10.29 -26.43 5.57
N LEU A 31 9.39 -25.97 6.44
CA LEU A 31 9.54 -24.72 7.18
C LEU A 31 10.84 -24.70 7.99
N GLU A 32 11.30 -25.83 8.51
CA GLU A 32 12.57 -25.92 9.24
C GLU A 32 13.75 -25.44 8.37
N GLN A 33 13.72 -25.74 7.06
CA GLN A 33 14.77 -25.32 6.11
C GLN A 33 14.68 -23.82 5.77
N LEU A 34 13.51 -23.21 5.94
CA LEU A 34 13.29 -21.79 5.66
C LEU A 34 13.61 -20.90 6.87
N ILE A 35 13.55 -21.43 8.09
CA ILE A 35 13.93 -20.70 9.31
C ILE A 35 15.41 -20.33 9.21
N GLY A 36 15.70 -19.02 9.33
CA GLY A 36 17.06 -18.47 9.20
C GLY A 36 17.34 -17.83 7.83
N LEU A 37 16.47 -18.03 6.83
CA LEU A 37 16.50 -17.22 5.62
C LEU A 37 15.99 -15.79 5.88
N PRO A 38 16.46 -14.78 5.10
CA PRO A 38 15.95 -13.42 5.22
C PRO A 38 14.44 -13.36 5.05
N PHE A 39 13.75 -12.60 5.92
CA PHE A 39 12.30 -12.47 5.88
C PHE A 39 11.78 -11.94 4.53
N ALA A 40 12.53 -11.04 3.87
CA ALA A 40 12.23 -10.58 2.53
C ALA A 40 12.21 -11.72 1.50
N ALA A 41 13.14 -12.67 1.61
CA ALA A 41 13.24 -13.78 0.68
C ALA A 41 12.09 -14.79 0.86
N THR A 42 11.72 -15.10 2.11
CA THR A 42 10.60 -15.99 2.41
C THR A 42 9.25 -15.33 2.12
N THR A 43 9.14 -14.02 2.27
CA THR A 43 7.96 -13.23 1.84
C THR A 43 7.79 -13.30 0.32
N PHE A 44 8.87 -13.12 -0.44
CA PHE A 44 8.84 -13.28 -1.90
C PHE A 44 8.39 -14.70 -2.28
N LEU A 45 9.00 -15.74 -1.67
CA LEU A 45 8.58 -17.13 -1.89
C LEU A 45 7.10 -17.32 -1.63
N GLN A 46 6.57 -16.75 -0.54
CA GLN A 46 5.19 -16.94 -0.15
C GLN A 46 4.22 -16.32 -1.15
N LEU A 47 4.52 -15.12 -1.64
CA LEU A 47 3.71 -14.41 -2.62
C LEU A 47 3.84 -15.06 -4.02
N ARG A 48 5.07 -15.14 -4.54
CA ARG A 48 5.36 -15.56 -5.92
C ARG A 48 5.39 -17.08 -6.14
N GLY A 49 5.49 -17.87 -5.08
CA GLY A 49 5.56 -19.33 -5.16
C GLY A 49 6.89 -19.90 -5.64
N ARG A 50 7.92 -19.05 -5.83
CA ARG A 50 9.30 -19.46 -6.15
C ARG A 50 10.30 -18.72 -5.26
N LEU A 51 11.46 -19.32 -5.01
CA LEU A 51 12.54 -18.59 -4.33
C LEU A 51 12.99 -17.39 -5.18
N PRO A 52 13.28 -16.24 -4.55
CA PRO A 52 13.91 -15.12 -5.24
C PRO A 52 15.38 -15.42 -5.52
N SER A 53 15.91 -14.79 -6.57
CA SER A 53 17.35 -14.60 -6.70
C SER A 53 17.88 -13.70 -5.56
N PRO A 54 19.19 -13.72 -5.26
CA PRO A 54 19.78 -12.80 -4.28
C PRO A 54 19.51 -11.32 -4.60
N GLY A 55 19.45 -10.97 -5.89
CA GLY A 55 19.11 -9.63 -6.36
C GLY A 55 17.66 -9.23 -6.04
N GLU A 56 16.70 -10.11 -6.36
CA GLU A 56 15.29 -9.91 -6.01
C GLU A 56 15.10 -9.79 -4.49
N ALA A 57 15.72 -10.67 -3.71
CA ALA A 57 15.65 -10.61 -2.24
C ALA A 57 16.18 -9.28 -1.68
N ARG A 58 17.30 -8.77 -2.23
CA ARG A 58 17.87 -7.47 -1.86
C ARG A 58 16.94 -6.30 -2.22
N VAL A 59 16.30 -6.36 -3.39
CA VAL A 59 15.35 -5.31 -3.82
C VAL A 59 14.10 -5.33 -2.95
N VAL A 60 13.53 -6.50 -2.64
CA VAL A 60 12.38 -6.63 -1.73
C VAL A 60 12.71 -6.11 -0.34
N ASP A 61 13.87 -6.46 0.21
CA ASP A 61 14.31 -5.96 1.52
C ASP A 61 14.44 -4.43 1.53
N SER A 62 14.94 -3.88 0.42
CA SER A 62 15.04 -2.43 0.23
C SER A 62 13.68 -1.75 0.09
N ILE A 63 12.72 -2.40 -0.59
CA ILE A 63 11.34 -1.93 -0.65
C ILE A 63 10.74 -1.88 0.75
N LEU A 64 10.82 -2.97 1.52
CA LEU A 64 10.26 -3.06 2.87
C LEU A 64 10.85 -1.99 3.80
N THR A 65 12.17 -1.76 3.72
CA THR A 65 12.85 -0.74 4.53
C THR A 65 12.58 0.70 4.07
N SER A 66 12.14 0.92 2.83
CA SER A 66 11.83 2.27 2.30
C SER A 66 10.50 2.85 2.80
N ILE A 67 9.63 2.01 3.39
CA ILE A 67 8.25 2.35 3.79
C ILE A 67 7.94 1.93 5.24
N LEU A 68 8.96 1.82 6.09
CA LEU A 68 8.83 1.35 7.48
C LEU A 68 7.77 2.11 8.28
N ASP A 69 7.70 3.42 8.07
CA ASP A 69 6.72 4.30 8.69
C ASP A 69 6.59 5.62 7.92
N TYR A 70 5.46 6.30 8.12
CA TYR A 70 5.23 7.68 7.64
C TYR A 70 4.58 8.54 8.74
N GLY A 71 4.84 8.21 10.01
CA GLY A 71 4.33 8.88 11.18
C GLY A 71 2.81 8.99 11.22
N LEU A 72 2.34 10.08 11.83
CA LEU A 72 0.91 10.36 11.97
C LEU A 72 0.27 10.93 10.69
N GLU A 73 1.07 11.23 9.65
CA GLU A 73 0.58 11.60 8.32
C GLU A 73 -0.09 10.41 7.61
N LYS A 74 0.28 9.17 7.99
CA LYS A 74 -0.42 7.97 7.55
C LYS A 74 -1.73 7.83 8.33
N ALA A 75 -2.86 8.02 7.64
CA ALA A 75 -4.20 7.94 8.22
C ALA A 75 -4.43 6.65 9.04
N GLY A 76 -4.01 5.49 8.51
CA GLY A 76 -4.12 4.22 9.23
C GLY A 76 -3.33 4.18 10.56
N THR A 77 -2.15 4.80 10.61
CA THR A 77 -1.35 4.88 11.85
C THR A 77 -2.04 5.77 12.89
N ALA A 78 -2.52 6.95 12.48
CA ALA A 78 -3.26 7.85 13.37
C ALA A 78 -4.55 7.20 13.89
N ALA A 79 -5.30 6.54 13.00
CA ALA A 79 -6.51 5.79 13.36
C ALA A 79 -6.21 4.65 14.32
N ALA A 80 -5.15 3.87 14.09
CA ALA A 80 -4.75 2.79 14.98
C ALA A 80 -4.45 3.30 16.41
N ARG A 81 -3.71 4.41 16.54
CA ARG A 81 -3.47 5.05 17.85
C ARG A 81 -4.77 5.52 18.50
N PHE A 82 -5.68 6.11 17.72
CA PHE A 82 -6.98 6.53 18.22
C PHE A 82 -7.78 5.33 18.75
N ILE A 83 -7.85 4.24 18.00
CA ILE A 83 -8.56 3.01 18.40
C ILE A 83 -7.93 2.38 19.64
N VAL A 84 -6.60 2.22 19.70
CA VAL A 84 -5.97 1.53 20.82
C VAL A 84 -5.96 2.33 22.12
N SER A 85 -6.17 3.65 22.05
CA SER A 85 -6.43 4.46 23.25
C SER A 85 -7.75 4.08 23.96
N SER A 86 -8.70 3.49 23.22
CA SER A 86 -9.98 3.00 23.75
C SER A 86 -10.05 1.47 23.86
N ASN A 87 -9.34 0.75 22.98
CA ASN A 87 -9.24 -0.71 22.96
C ASN A 87 -7.75 -1.12 22.91
N PRO A 88 -7.05 -1.20 24.06
CA PRO A 88 -5.59 -1.30 24.15
C PRO A 88 -5.09 -2.70 23.74
N ASN A 89 -5.19 -2.96 22.44
CA ASN A 89 -5.03 -4.28 21.88
C ASN A 89 -4.29 -4.20 20.52
N MET A 90 -3.21 -4.99 20.39
CA MET A 90 -2.35 -4.96 19.20
C MET A 90 -3.10 -5.35 17.93
N GLN A 91 -3.89 -6.43 17.95
CA GLN A 91 -4.61 -6.87 16.75
C GLN A 91 -5.68 -5.86 16.31
N ALA A 92 -6.36 -5.18 17.25
CA ALA A 92 -7.31 -4.14 16.93
C ALA A 92 -6.64 -2.94 16.25
N GLY A 93 -5.48 -2.51 16.76
CA GLY A 93 -4.70 -1.44 16.16
C GLY A 93 -4.19 -1.81 14.76
N LEU A 94 -3.60 -3.01 14.61
CA LEU A 94 -3.07 -3.46 13.31
C LEU A 94 -4.19 -3.59 12.27
N ALA A 95 -5.33 -4.20 12.63
CA ALA A 95 -6.49 -4.30 11.74
C ALA A 95 -6.99 -2.91 11.32
N THR A 96 -7.07 -1.97 12.27
CA THR A 96 -7.45 -0.57 11.97
C THR A 96 -6.48 0.08 10.99
N ALA A 97 -5.17 -0.09 11.19
CA ALA A 97 -4.18 0.49 10.30
C ALA A 97 -4.25 -0.08 8.88
N ILE A 98 -4.47 -1.38 8.76
CA ILE A 98 -4.61 -2.08 7.46
C ILE A 98 -5.88 -1.60 6.74
N LEU A 99 -7.00 -1.43 7.44
CA LEU A 99 -8.24 -0.89 6.87
C LEU A 99 -8.08 0.56 6.37
N GLY A 100 -7.07 1.29 6.84
CA GLY A 100 -6.71 2.62 6.36
C GLY A 100 -5.82 2.64 5.12
N ALA A 101 -5.41 1.48 4.58
CA ALA A 101 -4.68 1.37 3.32
C ALA A 101 -5.65 1.23 2.14
N GLY A 102 -5.39 1.92 1.03
CA GLY A 102 -6.25 1.91 -0.15
C GLY A 102 -5.76 2.83 -1.26
N GLU A 103 -6.62 3.14 -2.23
CA GLU A 103 -6.28 3.86 -3.47
C GLU A 103 -5.52 5.18 -3.25
N HIS A 104 -5.80 5.89 -2.16
CA HIS A 104 -5.19 7.18 -1.84
C HIS A 104 -4.07 7.08 -0.79
N SER A 105 -3.77 5.87 -0.29
CA SER A 105 -2.78 5.63 0.79
C SER A 105 -2.17 4.23 0.69
N VAL A 106 -0.84 4.14 0.57
CA VAL A 106 -0.08 2.87 0.70
C VAL A 106 -0.36 1.82 -0.40
N ALA A 107 -1.28 2.06 -1.36
CA ALA A 107 -1.54 1.14 -2.46
C ALA A 107 -0.78 1.53 -3.77
N PRO A 108 0.26 0.77 -4.17
CA PRO A 108 0.93 0.92 -5.46
C PRO A 108 0.12 0.35 -6.64
N GLU A 109 -1.03 -0.28 -6.40
CA GLU A 109 -1.80 -1.05 -7.38
C GLU A 109 -2.05 -0.31 -8.69
N ASN A 110 -2.51 0.95 -8.63
CA ASN A 110 -2.80 1.75 -9.82
C ASN A 110 -1.54 2.00 -10.67
N ALA A 111 -0.39 2.24 -10.02
CA ALA A 111 0.88 2.40 -10.71
C ALA A 111 1.38 1.06 -11.28
N ALA A 112 1.26 -0.03 -10.52
CA ALA A 112 1.67 -1.35 -10.97
C ALA A 112 0.84 -1.80 -12.19
N ARG A 113 -0.48 -1.58 -12.14
CA ARG A 113 -1.41 -1.89 -13.24
C ARG A 113 -1.10 -1.06 -14.48
N PHE A 114 -0.90 0.25 -14.32
CA PHE A 114 -0.47 1.13 -15.41
C PHE A 114 0.84 0.64 -16.05
N ILE A 115 1.87 0.37 -15.24
CA ILE A 115 3.18 -0.07 -15.73
C ILE A 115 3.07 -1.40 -16.47
N GLN A 116 2.33 -2.36 -15.92
CA GLN A 116 2.11 -3.66 -16.53
C GLN A 116 1.39 -3.52 -17.89
N GLU A 117 0.30 -2.75 -17.94
CA GLU A 117 -0.46 -2.50 -19.18
C GLU A 117 0.39 -1.82 -20.25
N GLN A 118 1.16 -0.78 -19.88
CA GLN A 118 2.02 -0.08 -20.84
C GLN A 118 3.17 -0.97 -21.33
N TYR A 119 3.74 -1.80 -20.44
CA TYR A 119 4.80 -2.72 -20.83
C TYR A 119 4.30 -3.84 -21.75
N SER A 120 3.12 -4.42 -21.48
CA SER A 120 2.49 -5.38 -22.40
C SER A 120 2.20 -4.75 -23.77
N ALA A 121 1.64 -3.53 -23.79
CA ALA A 121 1.38 -2.82 -25.04
C ALA A 121 2.68 -2.48 -25.81
N PHE A 122 3.77 -2.18 -25.10
CA PHE A 122 5.08 -1.99 -25.71
C PHE A 122 5.58 -3.29 -26.36
N GLU A 123 5.51 -4.42 -25.67
CA GLU A 123 5.91 -5.73 -26.23
C GLU A 123 5.06 -6.12 -27.45
N GLU A 124 3.74 -5.90 -27.39
CA GLU A 124 2.82 -6.18 -28.51
C GLU A 124 3.04 -5.27 -29.72
N SER A 125 3.49 -4.03 -29.50
CA SER A 125 3.77 -3.09 -30.60
C SER A 125 4.93 -3.53 -31.49
N GLY A 126 5.82 -4.39 -30.98
CA GLY A 126 7.07 -4.75 -31.64
C GLY A 126 8.07 -3.59 -31.76
N SER A 127 7.83 -2.46 -31.10
CA SER A 127 8.77 -1.34 -31.07
C SER A 127 10.03 -1.72 -30.29
N ALA A 128 11.19 -1.33 -30.81
CA ALA A 128 12.46 -1.43 -30.09
C ALA A 128 12.80 -0.16 -29.30
N ASP A 129 12.07 0.94 -29.55
CA ASP A 129 12.36 2.25 -28.95
C ASP A 129 11.34 2.60 -27.86
N MET A 130 11.76 2.43 -26.60
CA MET A 130 10.97 2.81 -25.42
C MET A 130 10.69 4.32 -25.35
N ALA A 131 11.58 5.17 -25.89
CA ALA A 131 11.39 6.62 -25.85
C ALA A 131 10.30 7.08 -26.82
N GLU A 132 10.26 6.50 -28.02
CA GLU A 132 9.16 6.74 -28.97
C GLU A 132 7.82 6.28 -28.39
N PHE A 133 7.78 5.06 -27.83
CA PHE A 133 6.56 4.54 -27.20
C PHE A 133 6.11 5.44 -26.03
N ALA A 134 7.04 5.84 -25.16
CA ALA A 134 6.79 6.75 -24.05
C ALA A 134 6.18 8.09 -24.49
N ALA A 135 6.63 8.66 -25.62
CA ALA A 135 6.04 9.85 -26.22
C ALA A 135 4.57 9.67 -26.58
N GLY A 136 4.21 8.51 -27.16
CA GLY A 136 2.82 8.14 -27.41
C GLY A 136 1.98 8.06 -26.14
N VAL A 137 2.50 7.39 -25.10
CA VAL A 137 1.82 7.23 -23.80
C VAL A 137 1.55 8.59 -23.14
N VAL A 138 2.56 9.47 -23.11
CA VAL A 138 2.43 10.81 -22.49
C VAL A 138 1.46 11.69 -23.30
N ALA A 139 1.50 11.62 -24.63
CA ALA A 139 0.57 12.35 -25.49
C ALA A 139 -0.88 11.91 -25.26
N ASP A 140 -1.15 10.60 -25.20
CA ASP A 140 -2.47 10.04 -24.92
C ASP A 140 -2.98 10.42 -23.53
N ALA A 141 -2.12 10.28 -22.50
CA ALA A 141 -2.47 10.68 -21.14
C ALA A 141 -2.82 12.18 -21.06
N SER A 142 -2.06 13.04 -21.75
CA SER A 142 -2.34 14.47 -21.83
C SER A 142 -3.67 14.76 -22.54
N ALA A 143 -3.94 14.11 -23.67
CA ALA A 143 -5.18 14.28 -24.42
C ALA A 143 -6.42 13.90 -23.59
N LYS A 144 -6.30 12.83 -22.79
CA LYS A 144 -7.36 12.34 -21.89
C LYS A 144 -7.43 13.06 -20.54
N ARG A 145 -6.51 13.99 -20.27
CA ARG A 145 -6.29 14.60 -18.93
C ARG A 145 -6.12 13.55 -17.83
N TYR A 146 -5.52 12.42 -18.20
CA TYR A 146 -5.24 11.30 -17.29
C TYR A 146 -3.97 11.60 -16.49
N ARG A 147 -4.06 11.45 -15.17
CA ARG A 147 -2.90 11.58 -14.30
C ARG A 147 -2.16 10.24 -14.27
N ILE A 148 -0.92 10.24 -14.75
CA ILE A 148 -0.05 9.06 -14.68
C ILE A 148 0.23 8.74 -13.20
N PRO A 149 -0.14 7.54 -12.70
CA PRO A 149 0.08 7.16 -11.31
C PRO A 149 1.58 7.13 -10.95
N GLY A 150 1.90 7.46 -9.70
CA GLY A 150 3.29 7.47 -9.20
C GLY A 150 4.14 8.69 -9.59
N PHE A 151 3.61 9.61 -10.40
CA PHE A 151 4.28 10.87 -10.70
C PHE A 151 3.80 12.01 -9.79
N GLY A 152 4.78 12.77 -9.28
CA GLY A 152 4.60 13.86 -8.34
C GLY A 152 4.62 13.40 -6.89
N HIS A 153 4.99 14.32 -6.00
CA HIS A 153 4.99 14.11 -4.55
C HIS A 153 4.53 15.42 -3.86
N PRO A 154 3.82 15.41 -2.72
CA PRO A 154 3.42 16.66 -2.06
C PRO A 154 4.62 17.51 -1.63
N VAL A 155 5.63 16.87 -1.02
CA VAL A 155 6.86 17.48 -0.47
C VAL A 155 8.01 17.56 -1.49
N PHE A 156 8.47 16.42 -2.03
CA PHE A 156 9.64 16.38 -2.91
C PHE A 156 9.38 17.00 -4.28
N ARG A 157 10.41 17.69 -4.81
CA ARG A 157 10.41 18.37 -6.11
C ARG A 157 11.67 17.95 -6.86
N GLY A 158 11.54 17.57 -8.13
CA GLY A 158 12.63 17.05 -8.96
C GLY A 158 12.90 15.57 -8.70
N GLU A 159 13.32 15.22 -7.49
CA GLU A 159 13.67 13.83 -7.11
C GLU A 159 13.09 13.43 -5.75
N ASP A 160 12.62 12.19 -5.63
CA ASP A 160 12.38 11.54 -4.34
C ASP A 160 13.64 10.72 -3.95
N PRO A 161 14.33 11.04 -2.84
CA PRO A 161 15.57 10.39 -2.46
C PRO A 161 15.41 8.88 -2.20
N ARG A 162 14.23 8.44 -1.75
CA ARG A 162 13.92 7.03 -1.52
C ARG A 162 13.81 6.29 -2.84
N ALA A 163 13.05 6.87 -3.78
CA ALA A 163 12.91 6.32 -5.12
C ALA A 163 14.28 6.19 -5.82
N GLN A 164 15.14 7.22 -5.72
CA GLN A 164 16.49 7.18 -6.29
C GLN A 164 17.39 6.14 -5.63
N LYS A 165 17.30 5.94 -4.31
CA LYS A 165 18.05 4.88 -3.62
C LYS A 165 17.59 3.49 -4.04
N LEU A 166 16.27 3.27 -4.14
CA LEU A 166 15.68 2.02 -4.62
C LEU A 166 16.13 1.70 -6.05
N LYS A 167 16.07 2.69 -6.95
CA LYS A 167 16.57 2.56 -8.33
C LYS A 167 18.03 2.10 -8.36
N ARG A 168 18.92 2.76 -7.61
CA ARG A 168 20.36 2.38 -7.58
C ARG A 168 20.55 0.93 -7.14
N ILE A 169 19.85 0.51 -6.09
CA ILE A 169 19.90 -0.88 -5.60
C ILE A 169 19.39 -1.85 -6.67
N ALA A 170 18.31 -1.53 -7.35
CA ALA A 170 17.75 -2.35 -8.42
C ALA A 170 18.67 -2.46 -9.63
N VAL A 171 19.36 -1.38 -10.01
CA VAL A 171 20.40 -1.40 -11.06
C VAL A 171 21.55 -2.33 -10.65
N GLU A 172 22.08 -2.17 -9.44
CA GLU A 172 23.15 -3.03 -8.91
C GLU A 172 22.72 -4.51 -8.80
N ALA A 173 21.43 -4.76 -8.55
CA ALA A 173 20.86 -6.10 -8.42
C ALA A 173 20.44 -6.74 -9.75
N GLY A 174 20.55 -6.01 -10.88
CA GLY A 174 20.12 -6.50 -12.19
C GLY A 174 18.60 -6.58 -12.39
N ILE A 175 17.82 -5.85 -11.59
CA ILE A 175 16.35 -5.81 -11.63
C ILE A 175 15.80 -4.60 -12.40
N TRP A 176 16.64 -3.58 -12.65
CA TRP A 176 16.23 -2.37 -13.38
C TRP A 176 16.14 -2.59 -14.89
N GLU A 177 15.17 -3.40 -15.33
CA GLU A 177 14.99 -3.81 -16.72
C GLU A 177 13.51 -3.74 -17.15
N GLY A 178 13.26 -3.90 -18.46
CA GLY A 178 11.92 -4.01 -19.06
C GLY A 178 10.93 -2.94 -18.56
N PRO A 179 9.90 -3.33 -17.78
CA PRO A 179 8.86 -2.41 -17.30
C PRO A 179 9.39 -1.24 -16.47
N ALA A 180 10.46 -1.44 -15.68
CA ALA A 180 11.05 -0.36 -14.89
C ALA A 180 11.72 0.71 -15.76
N LYS A 181 12.45 0.28 -16.80
CA LYS A 181 13.07 1.18 -17.79
C LYS A 181 12.02 1.91 -18.62
N LEU A 182 10.95 1.21 -19.03
CA LEU A 182 9.86 1.83 -19.76
C LEU A 182 9.16 2.91 -18.91
N TYR A 183 8.87 2.63 -17.64
CA TYR A 183 8.25 3.60 -16.75
C TYR A 183 9.12 4.84 -16.53
N GLU A 184 10.43 4.67 -16.43
CA GLU A 184 11.38 5.77 -16.42
C GLU A 184 11.42 6.56 -17.74
N ALA A 185 11.33 5.90 -18.89
CA ALA A 185 11.24 6.58 -20.19
C ALA A 185 9.95 7.43 -20.29
N ILE A 186 8.82 6.89 -19.81
CA ILE A 186 7.54 7.62 -19.70
C ILE A 186 7.71 8.85 -18.79
N HIS A 187 8.40 8.72 -17.65
CA HIS A 187 8.68 9.84 -16.75
C HIS A 187 9.56 10.90 -17.42
N ALA A 188 10.66 10.48 -18.07
CA ALA A 188 11.60 11.35 -18.75
C ALA A 188 10.93 12.18 -19.86
N GLU A 189 9.97 11.59 -20.57
CA GLU A 189 9.14 12.30 -21.53
C GLU A 189 8.14 13.24 -20.85
N PHE A 190 7.44 12.76 -19.81
CA PHE A 190 6.44 13.54 -19.06
C PHE A 190 7.01 14.86 -18.52
N VAL A 191 8.23 14.84 -17.98
CA VAL A 191 8.87 16.03 -17.39
C VAL A 191 9.43 17.02 -18.43
N LYS A 192 9.41 16.71 -19.74
CA LYS A 192 9.74 17.69 -20.79
C LYS A 192 8.74 18.85 -20.81
N ASN A 193 7.51 18.64 -20.32
CA ASN A 193 6.54 19.71 -20.15
C ASN A 193 6.93 20.59 -18.94
N PRO A 194 7.21 21.89 -19.14
CA PRO A 194 7.65 22.79 -18.06
C PRO A 194 6.70 22.88 -16.86
N LYS A 195 5.39 22.62 -17.07
CA LYS A 195 4.39 22.66 -15.99
C LYS A 195 4.56 21.54 -14.97
N VAL A 196 5.16 20.41 -15.39
CA VAL A 196 5.34 19.21 -14.57
C VAL A 196 6.80 18.79 -14.47
N ALA A 197 7.75 19.60 -14.97
CA ALA A 197 9.18 19.31 -14.94
C ALA A 197 9.75 19.03 -13.54
N HIS A 198 9.05 19.45 -12.49
CA HIS A 198 9.43 19.25 -11.09
C HIS A 198 8.76 18.02 -10.43
N PHE A 199 7.97 17.24 -11.14
CA PHE A 199 7.28 16.07 -10.60
C PHE A 199 8.24 14.87 -10.61
N PRO A 200 8.68 14.34 -9.45
CA PRO A 200 9.50 13.13 -9.41
C PRO A 200 8.66 11.88 -9.69
N ILE A 201 9.32 10.76 -9.98
CA ILE A 201 8.77 9.44 -9.63
C ILE A 201 8.81 9.34 -8.11
N ASN A 202 7.65 9.19 -7.46
CA ASN A 202 7.60 9.01 -6.01
C ASN A 202 7.93 7.57 -5.59
N ASP A 203 8.08 7.36 -4.28
CA ASP A 203 8.32 6.05 -3.69
C ASP A 203 7.29 4.99 -4.08
N VAL A 204 6.00 5.33 -4.12
CA VAL A 204 4.93 4.39 -4.49
C VAL A 204 5.05 3.95 -5.96
N GLY A 205 5.33 4.88 -6.88
CA GLY A 205 5.56 4.58 -8.29
C GLY A 205 6.84 3.78 -8.51
N MET A 206 7.90 4.08 -7.75
CA MET A 206 9.15 3.31 -7.80
C MET A 206 8.96 1.89 -7.27
N LEU A 207 8.27 1.71 -6.15
CA LEU A 207 7.92 0.40 -5.60
C LEU A 207 7.13 -0.40 -6.63
N ALA A 208 6.10 0.21 -7.25
CA ALA A 208 5.32 -0.44 -8.30
C ALA A 208 6.20 -0.90 -9.48
N ALA A 209 7.09 -0.04 -9.98
CA ALA A 209 7.99 -0.36 -11.09
C ALA A 209 8.89 -1.56 -10.78
N LEU A 210 9.44 -1.61 -9.57
CA LEU A 210 10.30 -2.71 -9.11
C LEU A 210 9.50 -4.00 -8.90
N CYS A 211 8.29 -3.91 -8.35
CA CYS A 211 7.41 -5.07 -8.21
C CYS A 211 7.06 -5.67 -9.57
N VAL A 212 6.66 -4.84 -10.55
CA VAL A 212 6.34 -5.33 -11.90
C VAL A 212 7.58 -5.90 -12.60
N ALA A 213 8.77 -5.31 -12.41
CA ALA A 213 10.02 -5.86 -12.94
C ALA A 213 10.41 -7.22 -12.33
N MET A 214 9.96 -7.51 -11.10
CA MET A 214 10.08 -8.82 -10.45
C MET A 214 8.83 -9.70 -10.62
N GLU A 215 7.95 -9.33 -11.56
CA GLU A 215 6.73 -10.07 -11.95
C GLU A 215 5.65 -10.19 -10.86
N PHE A 216 5.67 -9.35 -9.83
CA PHE A 216 4.55 -9.26 -8.88
C PHE A 216 3.29 -8.73 -9.57
N THR A 217 2.12 -9.26 -9.21
CA THR A 217 0.84 -8.66 -9.62
C THR A 217 0.62 -7.31 -8.91
N PRO A 218 -0.27 -6.45 -9.42
CA PRO A 218 -0.64 -5.21 -8.74
C PRO A 218 -1.12 -5.43 -7.30
N GLU A 219 -1.88 -6.50 -7.06
CA GLU A 219 -2.40 -6.87 -5.75
C GLU A 219 -1.29 -7.35 -4.81
N GLU A 220 -0.33 -8.14 -5.34
CA GLU A 220 0.85 -8.57 -4.56
C GLU A 220 1.77 -7.39 -4.22
N ALA A 221 1.90 -6.40 -5.11
CA ALA A 221 2.64 -5.17 -4.82
C ALA A 221 2.01 -4.40 -3.65
N THR A 222 0.68 -4.34 -3.58
CA THR A 222 -0.05 -3.78 -2.43
C THR A 222 0.17 -4.60 -1.16
N ALA A 223 0.13 -5.93 -1.24
CA ALA A 223 0.44 -6.78 -0.09
C ALA A 223 1.84 -6.48 0.47
N LEU A 224 2.84 -6.35 -0.40
CA LEU A 224 4.21 -6.03 0.00
C LEU A 224 4.31 -4.63 0.62
N ALA A 225 3.63 -3.63 0.05
CA ALA A 225 3.58 -2.29 0.60
C ALA A 225 2.97 -2.27 2.01
N VAL A 226 1.84 -2.96 2.22
CA VAL A 226 1.21 -3.07 3.54
C VAL A 226 2.15 -3.73 4.54
N ILE A 227 2.75 -4.88 4.20
CA ILE A 227 3.72 -5.61 5.05
C ILE A 227 4.85 -4.69 5.49
N GLY A 228 5.44 -3.93 4.56
CA GLY A 228 6.56 -3.02 4.84
C GLY A 228 6.24 -1.95 5.88
N THR A 229 4.97 -1.55 6.00
CA THR A 229 4.55 -0.53 6.98
C THR A 229 4.20 -1.06 8.37
N LEU A 230 4.03 -2.38 8.52
CA LEU A 230 3.59 -2.98 9.79
C LEU A 230 4.57 -2.76 10.96
N PRO A 231 5.91 -2.73 10.77
CA PRO A 231 6.83 -2.44 11.86
C PRO A 231 6.58 -1.08 12.52
N GLY A 232 6.42 0.00 11.74
CA GLY A 232 6.12 1.34 12.26
C GLY A 232 4.75 1.41 12.94
N VAL A 233 3.74 0.79 12.34
CA VAL A 233 2.39 0.71 12.93
C VAL A 233 2.42 -0.01 14.28
N ALA A 234 3.10 -1.15 14.37
CA ALA A 234 3.21 -1.91 15.61
C ALA A 234 3.93 -1.11 16.71
N ALA A 235 4.98 -0.36 16.35
CA ALA A 235 5.67 0.54 17.26
C ALA A 235 4.74 1.64 17.80
N HIS A 236 3.98 2.30 16.92
CA HIS A 236 3.00 3.32 17.31
C HIS A 236 1.89 2.80 18.21
N ILE A 237 1.37 1.60 17.93
CA ILE A 237 0.37 0.95 18.79
C ILE A 237 0.95 0.65 20.17
N THR A 238 2.15 0.09 20.22
CA THR A 238 2.84 -0.22 21.48
C THR A 238 3.08 1.06 22.28
N GLU A 239 3.59 2.12 21.65
CA GLU A 239 3.80 3.41 22.29
C GLU A 239 2.49 3.98 22.85
N GLU A 240 1.40 3.90 22.10
CA GLU A 240 0.10 4.40 22.57
C GLU A 240 -0.43 3.61 23.76
N ILE A 241 -0.41 2.27 23.69
CA ILE A 241 -0.85 1.39 24.78
C ILE A 241 -0.01 1.66 26.04
N THR A 242 1.32 1.76 25.90
CA THR A 242 2.22 1.98 27.03
C THR A 242 2.17 3.39 27.60
N SER A 243 1.73 4.39 26.82
CA SER A 243 1.55 5.77 27.31
C SER A 243 0.48 5.91 28.38
N GLY A 244 -0.43 4.92 28.50
CA GLY A 244 -1.56 4.96 29.44
C GLY A 244 -2.62 6.00 29.10
N ARG A 245 -2.53 6.66 27.94
CA ARG A 245 -3.51 7.66 27.51
C ARG A 245 -4.82 6.97 27.13
N LEU A 246 -5.84 7.17 27.96
CA LEU A 246 -7.17 6.66 27.73
C LEU A 246 -7.95 7.57 26.78
N VAL A 247 -8.64 6.96 25.82
CA VAL A 247 -9.66 7.56 24.95
C VAL A 247 -9.23 8.91 24.36
N ARG A 248 -8.51 8.85 23.24
CA ARG A 248 -8.25 10.05 22.44
C ARG A 248 -9.58 10.65 21.96
N GLN A 249 -9.59 11.98 21.91
CA GLN A 249 -10.72 12.78 21.44
C GLN A 249 -10.19 13.82 20.47
N VAL A 250 -11.01 14.19 19.48
CA VAL A 250 -10.75 15.39 18.66
C VAL A 250 -10.93 16.60 19.56
N GLN A 251 -9.96 17.51 19.55
CA GLN A 251 -10.04 18.69 20.42
C GLN A 251 -11.16 19.61 19.95
N ARG A 252 -11.90 20.22 20.89
CA ARG A 252 -12.98 21.16 20.53
C ARG A 252 -12.48 22.34 19.70
N SER A 253 -11.24 22.77 19.90
CA SER A 253 -10.61 23.85 19.12
C SER A 253 -10.30 23.46 17.67
N GLU A 254 -10.27 22.17 17.35
CA GLU A 254 -10.00 21.63 16.01
C GLU A 254 -11.30 21.32 15.25
N ALA A 255 -12.44 21.30 15.93
CA ALA A 255 -13.73 20.95 15.36
C ALA A 255 -14.66 22.17 15.29
N LYS A 256 -15.20 22.42 14.08
CA LYS A 256 -16.32 23.34 13.89
C LYS A 256 -17.60 22.52 13.82
N TYR A 257 -18.55 22.81 14.71
CA TYR A 257 -19.88 22.18 14.71
C TYR A 257 -20.87 23.14 14.07
N ASP A 258 -21.18 22.93 12.79
CA ASP A 258 -22.12 23.75 12.01
C ASP A 258 -23.58 23.36 12.32
N VAL A 259 -23.94 23.39 13.60
CA VAL A 259 -25.30 23.12 14.08
C VAL A 259 -25.79 24.37 14.81
N PRO A 260 -26.92 24.97 14.38
CA PRO A 260 -27.49 26.09 15.11
C PRO A 260 -27.99 25.64 16.48
N GLU A 261 -27.97 26.53 17.46
CA GLU A 261 -28.75 26.33 18.67
C GLU A 261 -30.24 26.38 18.30
N LEU A 262 -30.97 25.31 18.62
CA LEU A 262 -32.40 25.21 18.39
C LEU A 262 -33.15 25.45 19.70
N ASP A 263 -34.34 26.06 19.58
CA ASP A 263 -35.26 26.20 20.70
C ASP A 263 -36.19 24.99 20.76
N LEU A 264 -35.83 24.02 21.60
CA LEU A 264 -36.59 22.79 21.77
C LEU A 264 -38.04 23.06 22.18
N GLN A 265 -38.30 24.10 22.99
CA GLN A 265 -39.66 24.39 23.46
C GLN A 265 -40.53 24.93 22.32
N ALA A 266 -39.98 25.86 21.53
CA ALA A 266 -40.66 26.38 20.34
C ALA A 266 -40.94 25.28 19.32
N ASP A 267 -39.95 24.41 19.06
CA ASP A 267 -40.08 23.30 18.12
C ASP A 267 -41.08 22.25 18.59
N MET A 268 -41.09 21.92 19.89
CA MET A 268 -42.06 20.99 20.50
C MET A 268 -43.49 21.52 20.42
N ALA A 269 -43.70 22.80 20.76
CA ALA A 269 -45.01 23.43 20.66
C ALA A 269 -45.51 23.49 19.20
N ALA A 270 -44.63 23.84 18.26
CA ALA A 270 -44.95 23.84 16.83
C ALA A 270 -45.31 22.44 16.29
N ALA A 271 -44.67 21.40 16.84
CA ALA A 271 -44.94 20.01 16.50
C ALA A 271 -46.15 19.40 17.25
N GLY A 272 -46.84 20.17 18.10
CA GLY A 272 -48.03 19.72 18.84
C GLY A 272 -47.73 18.78 20.01
N TRP A 273 -46.49 18.80 20.52
CA TRP A 273 -46.17 18.15 21.78
C TRP A 273 -46.76 18.96 22.93
N ASP A 274 -47.41 18.26 23.87
CA ASP A 274 -47.96 18.87 25.07
C ASP A 274 -46.80 19.22 26.02
N VAL A 275 -46.28 20.45 25.90
CA VAL A 275 -45.22 20.98 26.76
C VAL A 275 -45.82 21.40 28.09
N ASP A 276 -46.00 20.43 28.99
CA ASP A 276 -46.39 20.70 30.37
C ASP A 276 -45.25 21.46 31.07
N THR A 277 -45.41 22.78 31.19
CA THR A 277 -44.40 23.74 31.70
C THR A 277 -44.05 23.58 33.19
N THR A 278 -44.46 22.50 33.85
CA THR A 278 -44.44 22.36 35.32
C THR A 278 -43.21 21.66 35.91
N GLN A 279 -42.13 21.44 35.15
CA GLN A 279 -40.84 21.01 35.72
C GLN A 279 -39.69 21.97 35.42
N SER A 280 -39.81 23.21 35.88
CA SER A 280 -38.65 24.02 36.27
C SER A 280 -38.64 24.15 37.79
N GLY A 281 -38.05 23.17 38.48
CA GLY A 281 -37.98 23.19 39.93
C GLY A 281 -37.22 22.02 40.54
N SER A 282 -35.89 22.07 40.47
CA SER A 282 -34.92 21.83 41.58
C SER A 282 -33.50 21.73 41.03
#